data_AF-A0A0A9C814-F1
#
_entry.id   AF-A0A0A9C814-F1
#
_cell.length_a   1.000
_cell.length_b   1.000
_cell.length_c   1.000
_cell.angle_alpha   90.00
_cell.angle_beta   90.00
_cell.angle_gamma   90.00
#
_symmetry.space_group_name_H-M   'P 1'
#
loop_
_entity.id
_entity.type
_entity.pdbx_description
1 polymer ?
#
loop_
_entity_poly.entity_id
_entity_poly.type
_entity_poly.pdbx_seq_one_letter_code
_entity_poly.pdbx_strand_id
1 'polypeptide(L)'
;MIALEPSCLSHFLLVRTRLEIVEKGPSSSLIRSTVEYEFDDGRPELDGAASTAPLAAAAVRLVQYVNEHKSLARAYTHCAL
;
A
#
# COMPACT_ATOMS: atom_id res chain seq x y z
N MET A 1 1.19 9.81 8.44
CA MET A 1 0.84 9.96 7.02
C MET A 1 1.67 11.12 6.53
N ILE A 2 2.73 10.87 5.77
CA ILE A 2 3.42 11.98 5.08
C ILE A 2 2.44 12.37 3.99
N ALA A 3 1.68 13.43 4.26
CA ALA A 3 0.91 14.10 3.23
C ALA A 3 1.96 14.71 2.30
N LEU A 4 2.17 14.07 1.14
CA LEU A 4 2.89 14.74 0.07
C LEU A 4 1.94 15.85 -0.38
N GLU A 5 2.20 17.07 0.09
CA GLU A 5 1.59 18.27 -0.46
C GLU A 5 1.68 18.18 -1.99
N PRO A 6 0.63 18.54 -2.75
CA PRO A 6 0.64 18.39 -4.22
C PRO A 6 1.84 19.07 -4.91
N SER A 7 2.43 20.08 -4.25
CA SER A 7 3.65 20.78 -4.67
C SER A 7 4.96 20.02 -4.43
N CYS A 8 4.98 18.96 -3.62
CA CYS A 8 6.14 18.09 -3.45
C CYS A 8 6.30 17.09 -4.60
N LEU A 9 5.19 16.67 -5.24
CA LEU A 9 5.22 15.72 -6.34
C LEU A 9 5.93 16.24 -7.60
N SER A 10 6.07 17.56 -7.77
CA SER A 10 6.77 18.14 -8.92
C SER A 10 8.29 17.88 -8.91
N HIS A 11 8.85 17.44 -7.79
CA HIS A 11 10.29 17.18 -7.65
C HIS A 11 10.63 15.69 -7.61
N PHE A 12 9.61 14.82 -7.54
CA PHE A 12 9.79 13.38 -7.72
C PHE A 12 9.65 13.06 -9.21
N LEU A 13 10.73 12.53 -9.79
CA LEU A 13 10.76 12.09 -11.18
C LEU A 13 10.01 10.77 -11.34
N LEU A 14 10.12 9.90 -10.33
CA LEU A 14 9.47 8.59 -10.30
C LEU A 14 9.09 8.23 -8.87
N VAL A 15 7.90 7.66 -8.70
CA VAL A 15 7.50 6.98 -7.47
C VAL A 15 6.90 5.64 -7.86
N ARG A 16 7.50 4.55 -7.41
CA ARG A 16 7.01 3.19 -7.62
C ARG A 16 6.64 2.58 -6.28
N THR A 17 5.39 2.17 -6.15
CA THR A 17 4.93 1.35 -5.03
C THR A 17 4.72 -0.07 -5.52
N ARG A 18 5.38 -1.03 -4.86
CA ARG A 18 5.23 -2.46 -5.13
C ARG A 18 4.56 -3.14 -3.94
N LEU A 19 3.49 -3.88 -4.20
CA LEU A 19 2.80 -4.70 -3.22
C LEU A 19 2.92 -6.17 -3.64
N GLU A 20 3.42 -7.00 -2.75
CA GLU A 20 3.53 -8.44 -2.94
C GLU A 20 2.74 -9.15 -1.84
N ILE A 21 1.90 -10.11 -2.23
CA ILE A 21 1.22 -10.99 -1.29
C ILE A 21 1.98 -12.31 -1.27
N VAL A 22 2.59 -12.64 -0.14
CA VAL A 22 3.32 -13.88 0.08
C VAL A 22 2.48 -14.78 0.98
N GLU A 23 2.06 -15.93 0.47
CA GLU A 23 1.34 -16.91 1.28
C GLU A 23 2.21 -17.38 2.45
N LYS A 24 1.61 -17.45 3.65
CA LYS A 24 2.25 -17.98 4.86
C LYS A 24 1.54 -19.22 5.40
N GLY A 25 0.34 -19.50 4.90
CA GLY A 25 -0.44 -20.69 5.21
C GLY A 25 -1.91 -20.53 4.84
N PRO A 26 -2.76 -21.50 5.21
CA PRO A 26 -4.17 -21.58 4.78
C PRO A 26 -5.03 -20.37 5.17
N SER A 27 -4.61 -19.61 6.17
CA SER A 27 -5.39 -18.52 6.76
C SER A 27 -4.59 -17.22 6.92
N SER A 28 -3.38 -17.14 6.36
CA SER A 28 -2.55 -15.95 6.52
C SER A 28 -1.62 -15.71 5.34
N SER A 29 -1.45 -14.43 5.03
CA SER A 29 -0.51 -13.95 4.02
C SER A 29 0.27 -12.76 4.60
N LEU A 30 1.51 -12.63 4.17
CA LEU A 30 2.33 -11.45 4.41
C LEU A 30 2.17 -10.50 3.22
N ILE A 31 1.77 -9.26 3.49
CA ILE A 31 1.84 -8.20 2.49
C ILE A 31 3.20 -7.51 2.64
N ARG A 32 4.05 -7.63 1.62
CA ARG A 32 5.31 -6.89 1.53
C ARG A 32 5.09 -5.67 0.65
N SER A 33 5.33 -4.50 1.24
CA SER A 33 5.23 -3.22 0.54
C SER A 33 6.61 -2.60 0.39
N THR A 34 6.93 -2.15 -0.82
CA THR A 34 8.17 -1.43 -1.12
C THR A 34 7.80 -0.11 -1.80
N VAL A 35 8.46 0.98 -1.41
CA VAL A 35 8.34 2.29 -2.04
C VAL A 35 9.72 2.68 -2.53
N GLU A 36 9.84 2.83 -3.84
CA GLU A 36 11.02 3.32 -4.54
C GLU A 36 10.69 4.70 -5.12
N TYR A 37 11.66 5.60 -5.12
CA TYR A 37 11.47 6.92 -5.69
C TYR A 37 12.77 7.48 -6.25
N GLU A 38 12.63 8.35 -7.24
CA GLU A 38 13.69 9.15 -7.83
C GLU A 38 13.26 10.62 -7.72
N PHE A 39 14.19 11.50 -7.36
CA PHE A 39 13.92 12.93 -7.18
C PHE A 39 15.08 13.76 -7.73
N ASP A 40 14.82 15.05 -7.97
CA ASP A 40 15.84 16.00 -8.41
C ASP A 40 16.94 16.15 -7.35
N ASP A 41 18.20 15.95 -7.75
CA ASP A 41 19.41 16.04 -6.90
C ASP A 41 19.52 17.40 -6.18
N GLY A 42 18.83 18.45 -6.66
CA GLY A 42 18.75 19.75 -6.01
C GLY A 42 17.96 19.77 -4.69
N ARG A 43 17.40 18.64 -4.22
CA ARG A 43 16.44 18.58 -3.10
C ARG A 43 16.82 17.54 -2.02
N PRO A 44 17.92 17.76 -1.28
CA PRO A 44 18.40 16.81 -0.27
C PRO A 44 17.40 16.54 0.88
N GLU A 45 16.44 17.43 1.11
CA GLU A 45 15.36 17.20 2.09
C GLU A 45 14.39 16.07 1.71
N LEU A 46 14.44 15.61 0.45
CA LEU A 46 13.67 14.45 -0.01
C LEU A 46 14.41 13.12 0.21
N ASP A 47 15.66 13.17 0.70
CA ASP A 47 16.36 11.96 1.13
C ASP A 47 15.64 11.34 2.35
N GLY A 48 15.41 10.03 2.29
CA GLY A 48 14.59 9.30 3.26
C GLY A 48 13.10 9.63 3.27
N ALA A 49 12.56 10.34 2.27
CA ALA A 49 11.13 10.67 2.21
C ALA A 49 10.21 9.45 2.03
N ALA A 50 10.73 8.32 1.55
CA ALA A 50 9.94 7.09 1.40
C ALA A 50 9.47 6.55 2.75
N SER A 51 8.17 6.23 2.81
CA SER A 51 7.59 5.53 3.96
C SER A 51 6.53 4.53 3.50
N THR A 52 6.59 3.33 4.06
CA THR A 52 5.56 2.29 3.87
C THR A 52 4.46 2.36 4.94
N ALA A 53 4.57 3.25 5.93
CA ALA A 53 3.60 3.35 7.03
C ALA A 53 2.16 3.62 6.56
N PRO A 54 1.90 4.48 5.55
CA PRO A 54 0.54 4.65 5.02
C PRO A 54 -0.02 3.36 4.41
N LEU A 55 0.81 2.56 3.74
CA LEU A 55 0.40 1.28 3.15
C LEU A 55 0.07 0.25 4.24
N ALA A 56 0.85 0.21 5.31
CA ALA A 56 0.56 -0.62 6.48
C ALA A 56 -0.79 -0.23 7.13
N ALA A 57 -1.04 1.07 7.31
CA ALA A 57 -2.31 1.56 7.85
C ALA A 57 -3.50 1.22 6.93
N ALA A 58 -3.34 1.35 5.62
CA ALA A 58 -4.35 0.97 4.64
C ALA A 58 -4.66 -0.53 4.69
N ALA A 59 -3.65 -1.40 4.82
CA ALA A 59 -3.84 -2.84 4.96
C ALA A 59 -4.71 -3.20 6.18
N VAL A 60 -4.47 -2.54 7.33
CA VAL A 60 -5.32 -2.70 8.52
C VAL A 60 -6.77 -2.31 8.26
N ARG A 61 -7.00 -1.18 7.57
CA ARG A 61 -8.35 -0.71 7.22
C ARG A 61 -9.06 -1.65 6.24
N LEU A 62 -8.36 -2.19 5.25
CA LEU A 62 -8.90 -3.17 4.31
C LEU A 62 -9.33 -4.45 5.03
N VAL A 63 -8.52 -4.94 5.98
CA VAL A 63 -8.89 -6.13 6.79
C VAL A 63 -10.13 -5.85 7.64
N GLN A 64 -10.23 -4.67 8.26
CA GLN A 64 -11.42 -4.25 9.00
C GLN A 64 -12.65 -4.24 8.10
N TYR A 65 -12.57 -3.57 6.95
CA TYR A 65 -13.64 -3.51 5.96
C TYR A 65 -14.09 -4.91 5.52
N VAL A 66 -13.15 -5.77 5.13
CA VAL A 66 -13.49 -7.15 4.71
C VAL A 66 -14.19 -7.92 5.82
N ASN A 67 -13.73 -7.77 7.07
CA ASN A 67 -14.36 -8.44 8.22
C ASN A 67 -15.78 -7.93 8.50
N GLU A 68 -15.99 -6.62 8.41
CA GLU A 68 -17.29 -5.97 8.60
C GLU A 68 -18.27 -6.34 7.47
N HIS A 69 -17.75 -6.54 6.25
CA HIS A 69 -18.53 -6.84 5.05
C HIS A 69 -18.45 -8.31 4.60
N LYS A 70 -18.12 -9.25 5.51
CA LYS A 70 -18.01 -10.69 5.23
C LYS A 70 -19.26 -11.33 4.60
N SER A 71 -20.43 -10.68 4.68
CA SER A 71 -21.65 -11.11 3.97
C SER A 71 -21.56 -10.93 2.45
N LEU A 72 -20.75 -9.99 1.93
CA LEU A 72 -20.52 -9.77 0.50
C LEU A 72 -19.50 -10.75 -0.10
N ALA A 73 -18.53 -11.22 0.70
CA ALA A 73 -17.54 -12.20 0.26
C ALA A 73 -18.15 -13.58 -0.02
N ARG A 74 -19.19 -13.99 0.73
CA ARG A 74 -19.93 -15.25 0.46
C ARG A 74 -20.73 -15.23 -0.85
N ALA A 75 -21.13 -14.05 -1.34
CA ALA A 75 -21.89 -13.94 -2.58
C ALA A 75 -21.04 -14.28 -3.82
N TYR A 76 -19.74 -13.98 -3.80
CA TYR A 76 -18.84 -14.27 -4.94
C TYR A 76 -18.36 -15.72 -4.99
N THR A 77 -18.37 -16.46 -3.88
CA THR A 77 -18.03 -17.90 -3.89
C THR A 77 -19.18 -18.77 -4.42
N HIS A 78 -20.42 -18.28 -4.40
CA HIS A 78 -21.58 -19.02 -4.92
C HIS A 78 -21.80 -18.84 -6.44
N CYS A 79 -21.12 -17.90 -7.10
CA CYS A 79 -21.18 -17.76 -8.57
C CYS A 79 -20.09 -18.53 -9.32
N ALA A 80 -19.23 -19.28 -8.61
CA ALA A 80 -18.13 -20.06 -9.20
C ALA A 80 -18.30 -21.59 -9.05
N LEU A 81 -19.53 -22.06 -8.83
CA LEU A 81 -19.91 -23.48 -8.89
C LEU A 81 -21.07 -23.68 -9.86
#